data_AF-A0A2S3U2L3-F1
#
_entry.id   AF-A0A2S3U2L3-F1
#
_cell.length_a   1.000
_cell.length_b   1.000
_cell.length_c   1.000
_cell.angle_alpha   90.00
_cell.angle_beta   90.00
_cell.angle_gamma   90.00
#
_symmetry.space_group_name_H-M   'P 1'
#
loop_
_entity.id
_entity.type
_entity.pdbx_description
1 polymer ?
#
loop_
_entity_poly.entity_id
_entity_poly.type
_entity_poly.pdbx_seq_one_letter_code
_entity_poly.pdbx_strand_id
1 'polypeptide(L)'
;MTVAFSNEDDHKFHKLTDQCFTANPKLLAKANISVPLTTRTIQPRRYLVVTKINQATLATATWQPVTGAIALHKHERLIYDLGALYVGHFQVAIDVAGSPMDAPLLMRTRFAEQLQELSVDASRVTSWLPTAWIQDDTRHVELLPTTVQFERRYSCRYIMLEPVGQSLKWQPVLADAEFEEIIDDFRQAA
;
A
#
# COMPACT_ATOMS: atom_id res chain seq x y z
N MET A 1 -11.38 38.90 -7.18
CA MET A 1 -10.01 39.40 -6.88
C MET A 1 -9.11 38.90 -8.00
N THR A 2 -8.62 39.77 -8.86
CA THR A 2 -7.72 39.39 -9.94
C THR A 2 -6.30 39.37 -9.38
N VAL A 3 -5.72 38.19 -9.21
CA VAL A 3 -4.32 38.06 -8.81
C VAL A 3 -3.48 38.32 -10.06
N ALA A 4 -2.83 39.48 -10.13
CA ALA A 4 -1.82 39.74 -11.14
C ALA A 4 -0.52 39.06 -10.69
N PHE A 5 -0.05 38.06 -11.44
CA PHE A 5 1.25 37.47 -11.21
C PHE A 5 2.32 38.46 -11.69
N SER A 6 3.04 39.07 -10.75
CA SER A 6 4.26 39.83 -11.07
C SER A 6 5.26 38.88 -11.70
N ASN A 7 5.70 39.18 -12.93
CA ASN A 7 6.72 38.41 -13.63
C ASN A 7 8.14 38.96 -13.39
N GLU A 8 8.29 39.80 -12.35
CA GLU A 8 9.58 40.29 -11.89
C GLU A 8 10.42 39.14 -11.35
N ASP A 9 11.71 39.21 -11.59
CA ASP A 9 12.64 38.11 -11.35
C ASP A 9 12.76 37.71 -9.87
N ASP A 10 12.48 38.62 -8.94
CA ASP A 10 12.49 38.37 -7.50
C ASP A 10 11.33 37.48 -7.03
N HIS A 11 10.28 37.31 -7.85
CA HIS A 11 9.11 36.48 -7.54
C HIS A 11 9.13 35.12 -8.25
N LYS A 12 10.08 34.88 -9.15
CA LYS A 12 10.26 33.57 -9.80
C LYS A 12 11.02 32.61 -8.89
N PHE A 13 10.51 31.39 -8.74
CA PHE A 13 11.19 30.34 -7.98
C PHE A 13 12.49 29.89 -8.65
N HIS A 14 12.54 29.92 -9.98
CA HIS A 14 13.71 29.56 -10.76
C HIS A 14 13.79 30.35 -12.06
N LYS A 15 14.99 30.40 -12.64
CA LYS A 15 15.25 30.88 -13.99
C LYS A 15 15.84 29.73 -14.81
N LEU A 16 15.40 29.63 -16.06
CA LEU A 16 15.99 28.76 -17.08
C LEU A 16 16.71 29.66 -18.09
N THR A 17 18.01 29.50 -18.23
CA THR A 17 18.82 30.23 -19.21
C THR A 17 19.89 29.29 -19.73
N ASP A 18 20.00 29.14 -21.04
CA ASP A 18 20.96 28.23 -21.69
C ASP A 18 20.93 26.81 -21.11
N GLN A 19 19.72 26.26 -20.92
CA GLN A 19 19.48 24.94 -20.31
C GLN A 19 19.99 24.81 -18.86
N CYS A 20 20.41 25.90 -18.23
CA CYS A 20 20.81 25.94 -16.83
C CYS A 20 19.63 26.34 -15.94
N PHE A 21 19.40 25.54 -14.90
CA PHE A 21 18.43 25.84 -13.84
C PHE A 21 19.11 26.62 -12.72
N THR A 22 18.63 27.83 -12.45
CA THR A 22 19.08 28.63 -11.30
C THR A 22 17.90 28.86 -10.36
N ALA A 23 17.97 28.31 -9.15
CA ALA A 23 16.94 28.51 -8.13
C ALA A 23 17.08 29.86 -7.44
N ASN A 24 15.96 30.41 -6.98
CA ASN A 24 15.94 31.62 -6.16
C ASN A 24 16.22 31.25 -4.68
N PRO A 25 17.38 31.64 -4.12
CA PRO A 25 17.78 31.24 -2.77
C PRO A 25 16.83 31.80 -1.69
N LYS A 26 16.22 32.98 -1.91
CA LYS A 26 15.27 33.58 -0.95
C LYS A 26 14.00 32.75 -0.83
N LEU A 27 13.53 32.18 -1.94
CA LEU A 27 12.32 31.35 -1.95
C LEU A 27 12.60 29.92 -1.47
N LEU A 28 13.79 29.37 -1.76
CA LEU A 28 14.22 28.09 -1.19
C LEU A 28 14.30 28.13 0.34
N ALA A 29 14.84 29.21 0.91
CA ALA A 29 14.91 29.38 2.36
C ALA A 29 13.51 29.41 3.01
N LYS A 30 12.53 30.02 2.34
CA LYS A 30 11.12 30.04 2.78
C LYS A 30 10.42 28.68 2.61
N ALA A 31 10.85 27.87 1.65
CA ALA A 31 10.26 26.55 1.38
C ALA A 31 10.70 25.48 2.39
N ASN A 32 11.65 25.79 3.28
CA ASN A 32 12.10 24.88 4.34
C ASN A 32 11.10 24.82 5.50
N ILE A 33 9.86 24.43 5.19
CA ILE A 33 8.77 24.24 6.13
C ILE A 33 8.66 22.73 6.38
N SER A 34 8.82 22.32 7.63
CA SER A 34 8.49 20.96 8.06
C SER A 34 7.01 20.93 8.41
N VAL A 35 6.21 20.29 7.56
CA VAL A 35 4.79 20.03 7.87
C VAL A 35 4.75 18.76 8.73
N PRO A 36 4.25 18.81 9.97
CA PRO A 36 4.12 17.62 10.79
C PRO A 36 3.13 16.66 10.12
N LEU A 37 3.52 15.39 10.03
CA LEU A 37 2.63 14.33 9.60
C LEU A 37 1.84 13.83 10.80
N THR A 38 0.53 13.73 10.65
CA THR A 38 -0.34 13.06 11.63
C THR A 38 -0.76 11.72 11.08
N THR A 39 -0.93 10.73 11.94
CA THR A 39 -1.37 9.39 11.52
C THR A 39 -2.66 8.98 12.20
N ARG A 40 -3.42 8.10 11.53
CA ARG A 40 -4.55 7.40 12.14
C ARG A 40 -4.61 5.95 11.67
N THR A 41 -4.98 5.05 12.58
CA THR A 41 -5.12 3.64 12.29
C THR A 41 -6.47 3.33 11.67
N ILE A 42 -6.46 2.64 10.53
CA ILE A 42 -7.63 2.17 9.81
C ILE A 42 -7.63 0.63 9.82
N GLN A 43 -8.75 0.05 10.24
CA GLN A 43 -8.97 -1.39 10.19
C GLN A 43 -9.75 -1.76 8.91
N PRO A 44 -9.45 -2.88 8.25
CA PRO A 44 -10.26 -3.38 7.16
C PRO A 44 -11.71 -3.61 7.59
N ARG A 45 -12.68 -3.13 6.79
CA ARG A 45 -14.11 -3.28 7.12
C ARG A 45 -14.60 -4.70 6.89
N ARG A 46 -14.06 -5.33 5.86
CA ARG A 46 -14.50 -6.63 5.37
C ARG A 46 -13.38 -7.28 4.58
N TYR A 47 -13.48 -8.58 4.40
CA TYR A 47 -12.55 -9.36 3.61
C TYR A 47 -13.29 -10.37 2.72
N LEU A 48 -12.55 -10.96 1.79
CA LEU A 48 -12.96 -12.17 1.09
C LEU A 48 -11.74 -13.06 0.88
N VAL A 49 -11.98 -14.35 0.66
CA VAL A 49 -10.94 -15.31 0.29
C VAL A 49 -11.30 -15.93 -1.05
N VAL A 50 -10.37 -15.90 -2.01
CA VAL A 50 -10.55 -16.47 -3.36
C VAL A 50 -9.37 -17.35 -3.76
N THR A 51 -9.64 -18.43 -4.49
CA THR A 51 -8.61 -19.31 -5.07
C THR A 51 -8.17 -18.90 -6.48
N LYS A 52 -9.05 -18.20 -7.21
CA LYS A 52 -8.79 -17.62 -8.53
C LYS A 52 -9.09 -16.15 -8.50
N ILE A 53 -8.24 -15.35 -9.13
CA ILE A 53 -8.42 -13.91 -9.22
C ILE A 53 -8.62 -13.47 -10.67
N ASN A 54 -9.83 -13.03 -10.96
CA ASN A 54 -10.23 -12.42 -12.23
C ASN A 54 -11.47 -11.54 -12.00
N GLN A 55 -11.82 -10.74 -13.00
CA GLN A 55 -12.93 -9.79 -12.90
C GLN A 55 -14.27 -10.47 -12.57
N ALA A 56 -14.57 -11.64 -13.15
CA ALA A 56 -15.81 -12.35 -12.87
C ALA A 56 -15.89 -12.85 -11.43
N THR A 57 -14.80 -13.45 -10.93
CA THR A 57 -14.71 -13.92 -9.53
C THR A 57 -14.85 -12.79 -8.52
N LEU A 58 -14.23 -11.63 -8.79
CA LEU A 58 -14.28 -10.48 -7.90
C LEU A 58 -15.66 -9.80 -7.90
N ALA A 59 -16.39 -9.86 -9.01
CA ALA A 59 -17.72 -9.28 -9.14
C ALA A 59 -18.80 -10.06 -8.39
N THR A 60 -18.65 -11.38 -8.26
CA THR A 60 -19.64 -12.24 -7.60
C THR A 60 -19.23 -12.71 -6.20
N ALA A 61 -18.04 -12.30 -5.73
CA ALA A 61 -17.55 -12.72 -4.44
C ALA A 61 -18.36 -12.15 -3.28
N THR A 62 -18.60 -12.99 -2.28
CA THR A 62 -19.29 -12.59 -1.05
C THR A 62 -18.28 -12.08 -0.04
N TRP A 63 -18.45 -10.84 0.40
CA TRP A 63 -17.64 -10.24 1.44
C TRP A 63 -18.11 -10.66 2.84
N GLN A 64 -17.16 -10.83 3.75
CA GLN A 64 -17.37 -11.18 5.15
C GLN A 64 -16.84 -10.06 6.05
N PRO A 65 -17.49 -9.73 7.18
CA PRO A 65 -16.94 -8.79 8.14
C PRO A 65 -15.66 -9.35 8.77
N VAL A 66 -14.70 -8.49 9.09
CA VAL A 66 -13.50 -8.93 9.83
C VAL A 66 -13.87 -9.05 11.31
N THR A 67 -13.96 -10.28 11.82
CA THR A 67 -14.36 -10.56 13.22
C THR A 67 -13.32 -11.37 14.00
N GLY A 68 -12.22 -11.78 13.36
CA GLY A 68 -11.18 -12.58 13.97
C GLY A 68 -10.10 -12.98 12.97
N ALA A 69 -9.29 -13.94 13.38
CA ALA A 69 -8.17 -14.42 12.59
C ALA A 69 -8.63 -15.25 11.37
N ILE A 70 -7.88 -15.14 10.28
CA ILE A 70 -8.19 -15.75 8.98
C ILE A 70 -7.03 -16.68 8.60
N ALA A 71 -7.28 -17.98 8.63
CA ALA A 71 -6.31 -18.95 8.14
C ALA A 71 -6.34 -19.01 6.62
N LEU A 72 -5.16 -19.07 5.98
CA LEU A 72 -5.04 -19.01 4.53
C LEU A 72 -4.33 -20.25 3.99
N HIS A 73 -5.05 -21.04 3.19
CA HIS A 73 -4.50 -22.22 2.56
C HIS A 73 -3.64 -21.86 1.33
N LYS A 74 -2.87 -22.84 0.85
CA LYS A 74 -2.13 -22.70 -0.40
C LYS A 74 -3.09 -22.38 -1.55
N HIS A 75 -2.68 -21.44 -2.42
CA HIS A 75 -3.46 -20.93 -3.57
C HIS A 75 -4.65 -20.03 -3.22
N GLU A 76 -4.96 -19.83 -1.94
CA GLU A 76 -5.94 -18.84 -1.52
C GLU A 76 -5.32 -17.45 -1.47
N ARG A 77 -6.16 -16.46 -1.71
CA ARG A 77 -5.81 -15.04 -1.63
C ARG A 77 -6.80 -14.38 -0.71
N LEU A 78 -6.29 -13.79 0.36
CA LEU A 78 -7.06 -12.94 1.24
C LEU A 78 -7.08 -11.53 0.65
N ILE A 79 -8.26 -10.93 0.52
CA ILE A 79 -8.42 -9.56 0.07
C ILE A 79 -9.15 -8.78 1.16
N TYR A 80 -8.51 -7.73 1.67
CA TYR A 80 -9.09 -6.75 2.58
C TYR A 80 -9.68 -5.56 1.80
N ASP A 81 -10.82 -5.04 2.26
CA ASP A 81 -11.42 -3.77 1.81
C ASP A 81 -11.42 -2.78 2.98
N LEU A 82 -10.61 -1.73 2.88
CA LEU A 82 -10.53 -0.64 3.87
C LEU A 82 -11.81 0.23 3.88
N GLY A 83 -12.66 0.10 2.87
CA GLY A 83 -13.91 0.84 2.71
C GLY A 83 -13.77 2.17 1.97
N ALA A 84 -12.57 2.76 1.96
CA ALA A 84 -12.23 3.96 1.21
C ALA A 84 -10.77 3.90 0.74
N LEU A 85 -10.37 4.85 -0.09
CA LEU A 85 -8.98 5.03 -0.51
C LEU A 85 -8.20 5.73 0.61
N TYR A 86 -7.04 5.18 0.97
CA TYR A 86 -6.13 5.75 1.96
C TYR A 86 -4.70 5.74 1.46
N VAL A 87 -3.87 6.63 2.02
CA VAL A 87 -2.43 6.70 1.74
C VAL A 87 -1.66 6.49 3.03
N GLY A 88 -0.76 5.52 3.08
CA GLY A 88 -0.19 5.10 4.35
C GLY A 88 0.65 3.82 4.32
N HIS A 89 0.84 3.24 5.50
CA HIS A 89 1.59 1.99 5.72
C HIS A 89 0.66 0.88 6.17
N PHE A 90 1.00 -0.36 5.83
CA PHE A 90 0.22 -1.53 6.21
C PHE A 90 1.02 -2.43 7.14
N GLN A 91 0.34 -3.05 8.10
CA GLN A 91 0.89 -4.15 8.89
C GLN A 91 -0.16 -5.23 9.13
N VAL A 92 0.31 -6.45 9.39
CA VAL A 92 -0.57 -7.58 9.72
C VAL A 92 0.17 -8.56 10.64
N ALA A 93 -0.52 -9.04 11.67
CA ALA A 93 -0.03 -10.12 12.50
C ALA A 93 -0.23 -11.44 11.77
N ILE A 94 0.81 -12.27 11.74
CA ILE A 94 0.78 -13.60 11.12
C ILE A 94 1.22 -14.62 12.17
N ASP A 95 0.34 -15.56 12.46
CA ASP A 95 0.57 -16.74 13.29
C ASP A 95 0.57 -18.01 12.41
N VAL A 96 0.78 -19.17 13.03
CA VAL A 96 0.84 -20.48 12.39
C VAL A 96 -0.24 -21.41 12.93
N ALA A 97 -0.89 -22.16 12.04
CA ALA A 97 -1.73 -23.29 12.41
C ALA A 97 -1.26 -24.58 11.71
N GLY A 98 -1.50 -25.72 12.36
CA GLY A 98 -1.09 -27.04 11.86
C GLY A 98 0.19 -27.53 12.53
N SER A 99 1.10 -28.08 11.74
CA SER A 99 2.41 -28.57 12.22
C SER A 99 3.37 -27.42 12.53
N PRO A 100 4.45 -27.66 13.29
CA PRO A 100 5.55 -26.72 13.39
C PRO A 100 6.08 -26.32 12.00
N MET A 101 6.46 -25.04 11.85
CA MET A 101 7.02 -24.54 10.60
C MET A 101 8.29 -25.32 10.22
N ASP A 102 8.28 -25.90 9.03
CA ASP A 102 9.40 -26.61 8.42
C ASP A 102 9.94 -25.93 7.16
N ALA A 103 9.41 -24.74 6.83
CA ALA A 103 9.86 -23.87 5.73
C ALA A 103 9.42 -22.41 6.00
N PRO A 104 10.09 -21.40 5.40
CA PRO A 104 9.64 -20.01 5.46
C PRO A 104 8.29 -19.80 4.76
N LEU A 105 7.62 -18.68 5.08
CA LEU A 105 6.48 -18.17 4.32
C LEU A 105 6.96 -17.21 3.23
N LEU A 106 6.78 -17.55 1.96
CA LEU A 106 6.85 -16.58 0.87
C LEU A 106 5.48 -15.95 0.67
N MET A 107 5.33 -14.70 1.12
CA MET A 107 4.12 -13.92 0.98
C MET A 107 4.25 -12.95 -0.19
N ARG A 108 3.28 -13.00 -1.11
CA ARG A 108 3.09 -11.96 -2.12
C ARG A 108 1.95 -11.06 -1.68
N THR A 109 2.18 -9.75 -1.73
CA THR A 109 1.19 -8.74 -1.36
C THR A 109 1.00 -7.77 -2.50
N ARG A 110 -0.24 -7.34 -2.72
CA ARG A 110 -0.58 -6.29 -3.67
C ARG A 110 -1.52 -5.29 -3.04
N PHE A 111 -1.24 -4.02 -3.29
CA PHE A 111 -2.08 -2.90 -2.91
C PHE A 111 -2.72 -2.30 -4.17
N ALA A 112 -4.01 -1.97 -4.10
CA ALA A 112 -4.76 -1.44 -5.24
C ALA A 112 -5.81 -0.41 -4.83
N GLU A 113 -6.03 0.58 -5.69
CA GLU A 113 -7.09 1.58 -5.51
C GLU A 113 -8.45 1.01 -5.93
N GLN A 114 -8.47 0.27 -7.04
CA GLN A 114 -9.64 -0.41 -7.57
C GLN A 114 -9.50 -1.93 -7.47
N LEU A 115 -10.61 -2.61 -7.16
CA LEU A 115 -10.62 -4.05 -6.92
C LEU A 115 -10.11 -4.85 -8.12
N GLN A 116 -10.35 -4.37 -9.35
CA GLN A 116 -10.03 -5.11 -10.58
C GLN A 116 -8.52 -5.17 -10.83
N GLU A 117 -7.76 -4.18 -10.34
CA GLU A 117 -6.30 -4.11 -10.48
C GLU A 117 -5.61 -5.30 -9.80
N LEU A 118 -6.23 -5.87 -8.76
CA LEU A 118 -5.69 -7.05 -8.09
C LEU A 118 -5.51 -8.24 -9.04
N SER A 119 -6.29 -8.32 -10.12
CA SER A 119 -6.21 -9.40 -11.12
C SER A 119 -5.19 -9.17 -12.25
N VAL A 120 -4.52 -8.01 -12.29
CA VAL A 120 -3.62 -7.65 -13.39
C VAL A 120 -2.23 -8.29 -13.22
N ASP A 121 -1.77 -9.09 -14.17
CA ASP A 121 -0.40 -9.61 -14.12
C ASP A 121 0.61 -8.49 -14.46
N ALA A 122 1.35 -8.01 -13.44
CA ALA A 122 2.31 -6.91 -13.59
C ALA A 122 3.42 -7.24 -14.60
N SER A 123 3.79 -8.52 -14.74
CA SER A 123 4.82 -8.95 -15.70
C SER A 123 4.37 -8.83 -17.16
N ARG A 124 3.07 -8.66 -17.39
CA ARG A 124 2.46 -8.53 -18.72
C ARG A 124 2.04 -7.10 -19.04
N VAL A 125 2.29 -6.15 -18.15
CA VAL A 125 1.93 -4.75 -18.36
C VAL A 125 2.94 -4.11 -19.31
N THR A 126 2.49 -3.78 -20.52
CA THR A 126 3.25 -2.96 -21.47
C THR A 126 2.86 -1.49 -21.27
N SER A 127 3.75 -0.70 -20.68
CA SER A 127 3.52 0.72 -20.41
C SER A 127 4.78 1.54 -20.68
N TRP A 128 4.59 2.82 -21.03
CA TRP A 128 5.69 3.80 -21.09
C TRP A 128 6.11 4.26 -19.68
N LEU A 129 5.23 4.08 -18.68
CA LEU A 129 5.55 4.29 -17.28
C LEU A 129 6.24 3.05 -16.69
N PRO A 130 7.22 3.22 -15.79
CA PRO A 130 7.86 2.11 -15.10
C PRO A 130 6.84 1.26 -14.32
N THR A 131 6.94 -0.06 -14.45
CA THR A 131 6.12 -1.02 -13.70
C THR A 131 6.36 -0.96 -12.19
N ALA A 132 7.44 -0.31 -11.74
CA ALA A 132 7.71 -0.04 -10.33
C ALA A 132 6.61 0.79 -9.63
N TRP A 133 5.76 1.49 -10.39
CA TRP A 133 4.57 2.15 -9.84
C TRP A 133 3.47 1.18 -9.41
N ILE A 134 3.48 -0.05 -9.92
CA ILE A 134 2.59 -1.11 -9.43
C ILE A 134 2.98 -1.43 -7.98
N GLN A 135 1.98 -1.47 -7.11
CA GLN A 135 2.18 -1.61 -5.68
C GLN A 135 2.24 -3.08 -5.24
N ASP A 136 3.20 -3.80 -5.81
CA ASP A 136 3.52 -5.18 -5.44
C ASP A 136 4.66 -5.22 -4.41
N ASP A 137 4.59 -6.22 -3.52
CA ASP A 137 5.62 -6.53 -2.54
C ASP A 137 5.71 -8.06 -2.37
N THR A 138 6.90 -8.58 -2.11
CA THR A 138 7.11 -10.03 -1.91
C THR A 138 8.16 -10.23 -0.83
N ARG A 139 7.82 -11.00 0.20
CA ARG A 139 8.66 -11.17 1.40
C ARG A 139 8.79 -12.62 1.80
N HIS A 140 9.97 -12.99 2.25
CA HIS A 140 10.17 -14.19 3.04
C HIS A 140 9.98 -13.84 4.52
N VAL A 141 9.06 -14.55 5.18
CA VAL A 141 8.87 -14.48 6.63
C VAL A 141 9.44 -15.77 7.21
N GLU A 142 10.61 -15.64 7.84
CA GLU A 142 11.40 -16.78 8.30
C GLU A 142 10.79 -17.46 9.54
N LEU A 143 10.14 -16.68 10.42
CA LEU A 143 9.63 -17.13 11.71
C LEU A 143 8.22 -16.58 11.95
N LEU A 144 7.33 -17.46 12.41
CA LEU A 144 6.00 -17.12 12.94
C LEU A 144 5.89 -17.63 14.39
N PRO A 145 5.13 -16.96 15.27
CA PRO A 145 4.34 -15.75 15.00
C PRO A 145 5.18 -14.48 14.86
N THR A 146 4.72 -13.53 14.03
CA THR A 146 5.33 -12.19 13.91
C THR A 146 4.35 -11.17 13.36
N THR A 147 4.67 -9.88 13.51
CA THR A 147 3.95 -8.79 12.81
C THR A 147 4.77 -8.34 11.61
N VAL A 148 4.20 -8.43 10.41
CA VAL A 148 4.86 -7.98 9.19
C VAL A 148 4.49 -6.54 8.92
N GLN A 149 5.48 -5.63 8.94
CA GLN A 149 5.30 -4.21 8.71
C GLN A 149 5.81 -3.79 7.33
N PHE A 150 4.99 -3.18 6.50
CA PHE A 150 5.36 -2.77 5.16
C PHE A 150 5.90 -1.32 5.14
N GLU A 151 7.21 -1.19 4.94
CA GLU A 151 7.95 0.08 5.00
C GLU A 151 7.58 1.09 3.91
N ARG A 152 7.09 0.61 2.75
CA ARG A 152 6.73 1.50 1.65
C ARG A 152 5.39 2.17 1.94
N ARG A 153 5.22 3.42 1.49
CA ARG A 153 3.93 4.11 1.53
C ARG A 153 3.08 3.70 0.32
N TYR A 154 1.86 3.25 0.55
CA TYR A 154 0.91 2.79 -0.47
C TYR A 154 -0.27 3.75 -0.60
N SER A 155 -0.93 3.75 -1.76
CA SER A 155 -2.21 4.41 -2.02
C SER A 155 -3.19 3.32 -2.42
N CYS A 156 -4.09 2.94 -1.52
CA CYS A 156 -4.94 1.79 -1.76
C CYS A 156 -6.24 1.81 -0.97
N ARG A 157 -7.22 1.08 -1.50
CA ARG A 157 -8.42 0.64 -0.79
C ARG A 157 -8.38 -0.86 -0.51
N TYR A 158 -7.79 -1.62 -1.44
CA TYR A 158 -7.77 -3.07 -1.39
C TYR A 158 -6.35 -3.57 -1.18
N ILE A 159 -6.22 -4.58 -0.30
CA ILE A 159 -4.94 -5.20 0.03
C ILE A 159 -5.11 -6.71 -0.14
N MET A 160 -4.31 -7.30 -1.00
CA MET A 160 -4.31 -8.73 -1.26
C MET A 160 -3.07 -9.38 -0.66
N LEU A 161 -3.26 -10.47 0.09
CA LEU A 161 -2.19 -11.32 0.61
C LEU A 161 -2.33 -12.73 0.04
N GLU A 162 -1.23 -13.25 -0.50
CA GLU A 162 -1.17 -14.58 -1.10
C GLU A 162 0.06 -15.34 -0.57
N PRO A 163 -0.12 -16.47 0.12
CA PRO A 163 0.96 -17.32 0.57
C PRO A 163 1.36 -18.16 -0.65
N VAL A 164 2.32 -17.67 -1.42
CA VAL A 164 2.77 -18.29 -2.67
C VAL A 164 3.72 -19.46 -2.42
N GLY A 165 4.39 -19.47 -1.26
CA GLY A 165 5.28 -20.55 -0.84
C GLY A 165 5.16 -20.84 0.65
N GLN A 166 4.66 -22.03 0.98
CA GLN A 166 4.70 -22.63 2.30
C GLN A 166 4.70 -24.16 2.17
N SER A 167 5.07 -24.88 3.23
CA SER A 167 4.89 -26.33 3.31
C SER A 167 3.40 -26.68 3.39
N LEU A 168 3.05 -27.92 3.03
CA LEU A 168 1.67 -28.41 3.14
C LEU A 168 1.25 -28.76 4.58
N LYS A 169 2.19 -28.76 5.52
CA LYS A 169 1.97 -29.22 6.89
C LYS A 169 1.41 -28.14 7.83
N TRP A 170 1.52 -26.87 7.43
CA TRP A 170 1.12 -25.72 8.22
C TRP A 170 0.56 -24.62 7.31
N GLN A 171 -0.16 -23.67 7.90
CA GLN A 171 -0.75 -22.55 7.19
C GLN A 171 -0.65 -21.24 8.00
N PRO A 172 -0.44 -20.10 7.35
CA PRO A 172 -0.46 -18.81 8.01
C PRO A 172 -1.87 -18.44 8.47
N VAL A 173 -1.95 -17.79 9.62
CA VAL A 173 -3.17 -17.27 10.23
C VAL A 173 -3.01 -15.77 10.40
N LEU A 174 -3.79 -14.99 9.66
CA LEU A 174 -3.67 -13.53 9.62
C LEU A 174 -4.67 -12.89 10.57
N ALA A 175 -4.20 -11.96 11.40
CA ALA A 175 -5.00 -11.21 12.35
C ALA A 175 -4.50 -9.77 12.44
N ASP A 176 -5.26 -8.90 13.12
CA ASP A 176 -4.84 -7.55 13.49
C ASP A 176 -4.22 -6.77 12.32
N ALA A 177 -4.93 -6.81 11.18
CA ALA A 177 -4.51 -6.11 9.97
C ALA A 177 -4.81 -4.62 10.11
N GLU A 178 -3.79 -3.78 10.04
CA GLU A 178 -3.91 -2.34 10.27
C GLU A 178 -3.30 -1.55 9.13
N PHE A 179 -3.97 -0.47 8.74
CA PHE A 179 -3.45 0.51 7.79
C PHE A 179 -3.29 1.85 8.50
N GLU A 180 -2.06 2.30 8.68
CA GLU A 180 -1.75 3.60 9.24
C GLU A 180 -1.80 4.66 8.13
N GLU A 181 -2.88 5.42 8.07
CA GLU A 181 -3.03 6.53 7.13
C GLU A 181 -2.18 7.72 7.56
N ILE A 182 -1.46 8.31 6.60
CA ILE A 182 -0.68 9.53 6.77
C ILE A 182 -1.50 10.72 6.29
N ILE A 183 -1.68 11.71 7.15
CA ILE A 183 -2.44 12.93 6.90
C ILE A 183 -1.50 14.12 7.03
N ASP A 184 -1.39 14.89 5.94
CA ASP A 184 -0.67 16.15 5.92
C ASP A 184 -1.52 17.25 6.59
N ASP A 185 -1.11 17.74 7.76
CA ASP A 185 -1.77 18.88 8.40
C ASP A 185 -1.11 20.21 8.00
N PHE A 186 -1.48 20.69 6.81
CA PHE A 186 -1.03 22.01 6.32
C PHE A 186 -1.53 23.19 7.17
N ARG A 187 -2.47 22.99 8.12
CA ARG A 187 -3.00 24.08 8.96
C ARG A 187 -2.09 24.42 10.14
N GLN A 188 -1.21 23.51 10.55
CA GLN A 188 -0.26 23.74 11.65
C GLN A 188 1.05 24.40 11.19
N ALA A 189 1.27 24.52 9.88
CA ALA A 189 2.51 25.04 9.30
C ALA A 189 2.47 26.54 8.95
N ALA A 190 1.44 27.27 9.40
CA ALA A 190 1.19 28.69 9.10
C ALA A 190 1.28 29.59 10.33
#